data_AF-A0A498R3N2-F1
#
_entry.id   AF-A0A498R3N2-F1
#
_cell.length_a   1.000
_cell.length_b   1.000
_cell.length_c   1.000
_cell.angle_alpha   90.00
_cell.angle_beta   90.00
_cell.angle_gamma   90.00
#
_symmetry.space_group_name_H-M   'P 1'
#
loop_
_entity.id
_entity.type
_entity.pdbx_description
1 polymer ?
#
loop_
_entity_poly.entity_id
_entity_poly.type
_entity_poly.pdbx_seq_one_letter_code
_entity_poly.pdbx_strand_id
1 'polypeptide(L)'
;MSTVSERTGIQPAAQVRIREQVRVAVLFGDRQTDLVLPATEAVATVVNDVLAQVVIPGNEVRGPDDNDLIVPGIVTLKRVGGAALTRGQSLRDQGITDGSLLILEVDDAEVSFTEVIENASSAIAHLNAQRFKSVTPQTALNVAAVTAASAAAIVCGLLLWVWHLNHTAGAYWPVIPPAAAAGLAVVLFFGGAAAWWRQHVAAMAHGLWAGALAAIAVAGYTAVPGPAGSWHVVLAAALTLVAAIALWALSPAPAGVLAWLTLVCLGAALLGVLHAIGIQMHYLWIGTMVVALVVLKKVESLSGLLARVPMPSFPTVTGKLVFDDAEGIAAEALVAAETEGTPSVAELKRAAEAANSYLQAIVAAVSPFFIAGAAGIVTPGHGRWILGTVFVLGIAAILVLGGRALEDRAAAVTVVATALAMTAALGLKYALSSHNPTISLIISALIIAVGLAALVIAAVVPQRPFSAPFRKLVEWLEYGLQFLVFPLSLWLLNVYFLARTAL
;
A
#
# COMPACT_ATOMS: atom_id res chain seq x y z
N MET A 1 99.08 20.93 -1.01
CA MET A 1 98.84 19.48 -0.89
C MET A 1 97.91 19.25 0.27
N SER A 2 96.82 18.50 0.03
CA SER A 2 96.02 17.75 1.01
C SER A 2 95.14 18.59 1.97
N THR A 3 93.89 18.28 2.29
CA THR A 3 93.13 17.02 2.18
C THR A 3 91.62 17.30 2.19
N VAL A 4 90.89 16.49 1.44
CA VAL A 4 89.44 16.27 1.46
C VAL A 4 89.02 15.55 2.75
N SER A 5 87.90 15.98 3.35
CA SER A 5 86.99 15.10 4.09
C SER A 5 85.67 15.84 4.35
N GLU A 6 84.59 15.46 3.66
CA GLU A 6 83.25 15.66 4.20
C GLU A 6 82.34 14.47 3.88
N ARG A 7 81.61 14.06 4.92
CA ARG A 7 80.93 12.79 5.08
C ARG A 7 79.60 12.74 4.32
N THR A 8 79.35 11.60 3.67
CA THR A 8 78.05 10.93 3.45
C THR A 8 76.79 11.79 3.52
N GLY A 9 76.25 12.12 2.34
CA GLY A 9 74.87 12.57 2.18
C GLY A 9 73.88 11.41 2.36
N ILE A 10 73.09 11.46 3.43
CA ILE A 10 71.81 10.74 3.51
C ILE A 10 70.77 11.71 2.94
N GLN A 11 70.25 11.43 1.75
CA GLN A 11 69.04 12.12 1.29
C GLN A 11 67.82 11.54 2.02
N PRO A 12 67.00 12.36 2.70
CA PRO A 12 65.75 11.88 3.28
C PRO A 12 64.82 11.46 2.15
N ALA A 13 64.17 10.30 2.31
CA ALA A 13 63.17 9.81 1.36
C ALA A 13 62.10 10.90 1.16
N ALA A 14 61.89 11.30 -0.09
CA ALA A 14 60.82 12.22 -0.46
C ALA A 14 59.51 11.70 0.10
N GLN A 15 58.76 12.56 0.81
CA GLN A 15 57.41 12.25 1.28
C GLN A 15 56.55 11.85 0.07
N VAL A 16 56.31 10.55 -0.09
CA VAL A 16 55.39 10.04 -1.10
C VAL A 16 53.99 10.43 -0.64
N ARG A 17 53.37 11.42 -1.31
CA ARG A 17 51.94 11.69 -1.15
C ARG A 17 51.19 10.46 -1.66
N ILE A 18 50.70 9.65 -0.74
CA ILE A 18 49.77 8.56 -1.04
C ILE A 18 48.55 9.21 -1.68
N ARG A 19 48.18 8.74 -2.88
CA ARG A 19 47.00 9.23 -3.60
C ARG A 19 45.78 9.09 -2.69
N GLU A 20 44.88 10.06 -2.74
CA GLU A 20 43.59 9.92 -2.07
C GLU A 20 42.85 8.72 -2.67
N GLN A 21 42.42 7.81 -1.81
CA GLN A 21 41.82 6.54 -2.18
C GLN A 21 40.37 6.50 -1.70
N VAL A 22 39.53 5.80 -2.46
CA VAL A 22 38.15 5.50 -2.09
C VAL A 22 37.93 4.00 -2.18
N ARG A 23 37.35 3.40 -1.15
CA ARG A 23 36.95 1.99 -1.16
C ARG A 23 35.56 1.89 -1.76
N VAL A 24 35.40 1.15 -2.85
CA VAL A 24 34.13 0.95 -3.53
C VAL A 24 33.88 -0.53 -3.76
N ALA A 25 32.62 -0.92 -3.81
CA ALA A 25 32.22 -2.22 -4.30
C ALA A 25 31.91 -2.10 -5.80
N VAL A 26 32.50 -2.95 -6.64
CA VAL A 26 32.20 -2.98 -8.08
C VAL A 26 31.49 -4.28 -8.42
N LEU A 27 30.32 -4.16 -9.03
CA LEU A 27 29.52 -5.27 -9.52
C LEU A 27 29.81 -5.50 -11.02
N PHE A 28 30.10 -6.73 -11.42
CA PHE A 28 30.22 -7.13 -12.82
C PHE A 28 29.58 -8.50 -13.00
N GLY A 29 28.55 -8.59 -13.84
CA GLY A 29 27.65 -9.75 -13.87
C GLY A 29 27.06 -10.01 -12.47
N ASP A 30 27.17 -11.26 -12.00
CA ASP A 30 26.65 -11.68 -10.69
C ASP A 30 27.67 -11.59 -9.55
N ARG A 31 28.81 -10.89 -9.75
CA ARG A 31 29.90 -10.83 -8.76
C ARG A 31 30.14 -9.41 -8.27
N GLN A 32 30.25 -9.26 -6.95
CA GLN A 32 30.72 -8.05 -6.30
C GLN A 32 32.21 -8.21 -5.92
N THR A 33 33.03 -7.20 -6.25
CA THR A 33 34.44 -7.14 -5.87
C THR A 33 34.72 -5.81 -5.19
N ASP A 34 35.24 -5.84 -3.96
CA ASP A 34 35.60 -4.62 -3.22
C ASP A 34 37.00 -4.15 -3.64
N LEU A 35 37.09 -2.93 -4.16
CA LEU A 35 38.30 -2.33 -4.70
C LEU A 35 38.65 -1.03 -3.99
N VAL A 36 39.93 -0.71 -3.95
CA VAL A 36 40.44 0.59 -3.51
C VAL A 36 40.94 1.35 -4.72
N LEU A 37 40.23 2.42 -5.09
CA LEU A 37 40.46 3.18 -6.32
C LEU A 37 40.99 4.58 -6.01
N PRO A 38 41.83 5.18 -6.88
CA PRO A 38 42.28 6.55 -6.70
C PRO A 38 41.12 7.52 -6.91
N ALA A 39 40.78 8.30 -5.87
CA ALA A 39 39.62 9.17 -5.86
C ALA A 39 39.77 10.40 -6.79
N THR A 40 41.00 10.83 -7.03
CA THR A 40 41.33 12.08 -7.78
C THR A 40 41.68 11.85 -9.25
N GLU A 41 41.75 10.60 -9.72
CA GLU A 41 42.02 10.32 -11.14
C GLU A 41 40.73 10.26 -11.95
N ALA A 42 40.83 10.64 -13.23
CA ALA A 42 39.71 10.58 -14.15
C ALA A 42 39.20 9.13 -14.27
N VAL A 43 37.88 8.97 -14.26
CA VAL A 43 37.21 7.66 -14.35
C VAL A 43 37.69 6.86 -15.55
N ALA A 44 38.03 7.49 -16.68
CA ALA A 44 38.60 6.80 -17.85
C ALA A 44 39.85 5.95 -17.55
N THR A 45 40.69 6.39 -16.61
CA THR A 45 41.92 5.66 -16.22
C THR A 45 41.56 4.53 -15.27
N VAL A 46 40.73 4.84 -14.28
CA VAL A 46 40.30 3.90 -13.23
C VAL A 46 39.49 2.74 -13.79
N VAL A 47 38.65 2.97 -14.81
CA VAL A 47 37.81 1.92 -15.42
C VAL A 47 38.64 0.76 -15.97
N ASN A 48 39.80 1.03 -16.57
CA ASN A 48 40.65 -0.02 -17.13
C ASN A 48 41.29 -0.87 -16.02
N ASP A 49 41.74 -0.22 -14.95
CA ASP A 49 42.30 -0.90 -13.77
C ASP A 49 41.25 -1.74 -13.05
N VAL A 50 40.01 -1.23 -12.96
CA VAL A 50 38.85 -1.96 -12.43
C VAL A 50 38.52 -3.16 -13.30
N LEU A 51 38.44 -2.99 -14.61
CA LEU A 51 38.17 -4.09 -15.54
C LEU A 51 39.20 -5.21 -15.39
N ALA A 52 40.49 -4.86 -15.31
CA ALA A 52 41.57 -5.84 -15.14
C ALA A 52 41.51 -6.59 -13.80
N GLN A 53 40.98 -5.97 -12.74
CA GLN A 53 40.87 -6.57 -11.41
C GLN A 53 39.58 -7.39 -11.22
N VAL A 54 38.51 -7.05 -11.94
CA VAL A 54 37.19 -7.69 -11.79
C VAL A 54 37.00 -8.83 -12.80
N VAL A 55 37.62 -8.75 -13.97
CA VAL A 55 37.53 -9.81 -15.00
C VAL A 55 38.56 -10.91 -14.72
N ILE A 56 38.10 -12.15 -14.66
CA ILE A 56 38.98 -13.33 -14.52
C ILE A 56 39.59 -13.66 -15.89
N PRO A 57 40.91 -13.90 -15.98
CA PRO A 57 41.54 -14.35 -17.22
C PRO A 57 40.88 -15.64 -17.74
N GLY A 58 40.30 -15.58 -18.93
CA GLY A 58 39.63 -16.72 -19.59
C GLY A 58 38.09 -16.65 -19.60
N ASN A 59 37.46 -15.71 -18.90
CA ASN A 59 36.04 -15.42 -19.07
C ASN A 59 35.83 -14.40 -20.21
N GLU A 60 34.82 -14.64 -21.05
CA GLU A 60 34.38 -13.65 -22.02
C GLU A 60 33.78 -12.44 -21.30
N VAL A 61 34.35 -11.26 -21.55
CA VAL A 61 33.85 -9.98 -21.02
C VAL A 61 32.52 -9.59 -21.68
N ARG A 62 32.30 -10.09 -22.90
CA ARG A 62 31.10 -9.88 -23.71
C ARG A 62 30.93 -11.08 -24.65
N GLY A 63 29.76 -11.69 -24.66
CA GLY A 63 29.39 -12.73 -25.62
C GLY A 63 28.89 -12.15 -26.95
N PRO A 64 28.69 -12.99 -27.99
CA PRO A 64 28.09 -12.57 -29.25
C PRO A 64 26.70 -11.97 -29.01
N ASP A 65 26.32 -10.96 -29.81
CA ASP A 65 24.96 -10.44 -29.82
C ASP A 65 23.95 -11.46 -30.42
N ASP A 66 22.66 -11.12 -30.47
CA ASP A 66 21.60 -11.98 -31.03
C ASP A 66 21.83 -12.38 -32.51
N ASN A 67 22.75 -11.70 -33.21
CA ASN A 67 23.15 -11.98 -34.59
C ASN A 67 24.51 -12.72 -34.68
N ASP A 68 25.03 -13.21 -33.55
CA ASP A 68 26.34 -13.87 -33.45
C ASP A 68 27.53 -12.96 -33.82
N LEU A 69 27.37 -11.64 -33.65
CA LEU A 69 28.41 -10.65 -33.91
C LEU A 69 29.03 -10.12 -32.61
N ILE A 70 30.34 -9.88 -32.63
CA ILE A 70 31.07 -9.23 -31.54
C ILE A 70 31.22 -7.75 -31.87
N VAL A 71 30.35 -6.90 -31.29
CA VAL A 71 30.45 -5.44 -31.41
C VAL A 71 31.39 -4.89 -30.34
N PRO A 72 32.38 -4.05 -30.69
CA PRO A 72 33.27 -3.42 -29.71
C PRO A 72 32.46 -2.50 -28.79
N GLY A 73 32.42 -2.84 -27.50
CA GLY A 73 31.74 -2.07 -26.47
C GLY A 73 32.68 -1.13 -25.71
N ILE A 74 32.10 -0.13 -25.07
CA ILE A 74 32.78 0.84 -24.22
C ILE A 74 32.50 0.47 -22.77
N VAL A 75 33.56 0.18 -22.01
CA VAL A 75 33.42 -0.12 -20.58
C VAL A 75 33.05 1.14 -19.81
N THR A 76 31.96 1.12 -19.07
CA THR A 76 31.48 2.24 -18.27
C THR A 76 31.30 1.81 -16.81
N LEU A 77 31.62 2.73 -15.89
CA LEU A 77 31.23 2.57 -14.49
C LEU A 77 29.95 3.37 -14.28
N LYS A 78 28.91 2.70 -13.80
CA LYS A 78 27.61 3.29 -13.49
C LYS A 78 27.36 3.25 -11.99
N ARG A 79 26.52 4.15 -11.51
CA ARG A 79 25.90 4.04 -10.18
C ARG A 79 24.79 2.97 -10.23
N VAL A 80 24.39 2.45 -9.08
CA VAL A 80 23.27 1.48 -8.95
C VAL A 80 21.97 1.97 -9.61
N GLY A 81 21.75 3.29 -9.67
CA GLY A 81 20.62 3.90 -10.36
C GLY A 81 20.72 3.98 -11.90
N GLY A 82 21.73 3.35 -12.51
CA GLY A 82 21.95 3.31 -13.96
C GLY A 82 22.66 4.54 -14.56
N ALA A 83 22.92 5.58 -13.77
CA ALA A 83 23.65 6.76 -14.25
C ALA A 83 25.14 6.44 -14.45
N ALA A 84 25.62 6.56 -15.69
CA ALA A 84 27.03 6.39 -16.03
C ALA A 84 27.89 7.52 -15.47
N LEU A 85 29.06 7.18 -14.94
CA LEU A 85 30.05 8.13 -14.49
C LEU A 85 30.73 8.79 -15.70
N THR A 86 30.89 10.10 -15.61
CA THR A 86 31.56 10.90 -16.61
C THR A 86 33.04 10.53 -16.65
N ARG A 87 33.49 10.00 -17.80
CA ARG A 87 34.86 9.52 -18.00
C ARG A 87 35.96 10.56 -17.74
N GLY A 88 35.67 11.84 -18.01
CA GLY A 88 36.63 12.94 -17.85
C GLY A 88 36.72 13.53 -16.44
N GLN A 89 35.86 13.12 -15.50
CA GLN A 89 35.85 13.62 -14.12
C GLN A 89 36.39 12.57 -13.16
N SER A 90 36.88 12.99 -12.00
CA SER A 90 37.34 12.05 -10.96
C SER A 90 36.17 11.44 -10.19
N LEU A 91 36.43 10.37 -9.44
CA LEU A 91 35.44 9.75 -8.55
C LEU A 91 35.00 10.74 -7.45
N ARG A 92 35.95 11.54 -6.93
CA ARG A 92 35.70 12.58 -5.93
C ARG A 92 34.78 13.68 -6.47
N ASP A 93 35.05 14.18 -7.68
CA ASP A 93 34.25 15.27 -8.28
C ASP A 93 32.80 14.84 -8.53
N GLN A 94 32.61 13.54 -8.76
CA GLN A 94 31.30 12.95 -8.96
C GLN A 94 30.64 12.50 -7.65
N GLY A 95 31.23 12.78 -6.49
CA GLY A 95 30.65 12.49 -5.17
C GLY A 95 30.61 10.99 -4.84
N ILE A 96 31.62 10.23 -5.26
CA ILE A 96 31.80 8.84 -4.84
C ILE A 96 32.54 8.82 -3.51
N THR A 97 31.99 8.07 -2.55
CA THR A 97 32.50 7.99 -1.17
C THR A 97 32.78 6.53 -0.79
N ASP A 98 33.51 6.33 0.30
CA ASP A 98 33.82 4.99 0.79
C ASP A 98 32.54 4.17 1.02
N GLY A 99 32.53 2.94 0.53
CA GLY A 99 31.39 2.02 0.55
C GLY A 99 30.39 2.20 -0.60
N SER A 100 30.66 3.09 -1.57
CA SER A 100 29.79 3.23 -2.75
C SER A 100 29.80 1.98 -3.61
N LEU A 101 28.61 1.51 -4.03
CA LEU A 101 28.45 0.43 -5.01
C LEU A 101 28.39 1.01 -6.44
N LEU A 102 29.26 0.49 -7.30
CA LEU A 102 29.36 0.80 -8.72
C LEU A 102 29.07 -0.45 -9.54
N ILE A 103 28.51 -0.26 -10.73
CA ILE A 103 28.26 -1.33 -11.69
C ILE A 103 29.21 -1.11 -12.86
N LEU A 104 30.03 -2.11 -13.17
CA LEU A 104 30.82 -2.15 -14.37
C LEU A 104 29.96 -2.77 -15.47
N GLU A 105 29.71 -2.03 -16.54
CA GLU A 105 28.94 -2.50 -17.68
C GLU A 105 29.73 -2.25 -18.95
N VAL A 106 29.53 -3.12 -19.94
CA VAL A 106 30.06 -2.91 -21.29
C VAL A 106 28.90 -2.41 -22.13
N ASP A 107 28.79 -1.09 -22.22
CA ASP A 107 27.79 -0.47 -23.09
C ASP A 107 28.21 -0.62 -24.55
N ASP A 108 27.23 -0.68 -25.45
CA ASP A 108 27.54 -0.45 -26.85
C ASP A 108 28.18 0.91 -27.05
N ALA A 109 29.05 1.03 -28.06
CA ALA A 109 29.48 2.34 -28.55
C ALA A 109 28.25 3.03 -29.16
N GLU A 110 27.39 3.57 -28.30
CA GLU A 110 26.16 4.21 -28.67
C GLU A 110 26.55 5.52 -29.35
N VAL A 111 26.69 5.47 -30.67
CA VAL A 111 26.64 6.67 -31.49
C VAL A 111 25.21 7.16 -31.32
N SER A 112 24.99 8.06 -30.36
CA SER A 112 23.68 8.67 -30.16
C SER A 112 23.39 9.52 -31.40
N PHE A 113 22.80 8.89 -32.41
CA PHE A 113 22.24 9.62 -33.52
C PHE A 113 21.07 10.39 -32.95
N THR A 114 21.26 11.69 -32.74
CA THR A 114 20.12 12.57 -32.53
C THR A 114 19.32 12.49 -33.81
N GLU A 115 18.16 11.83 -33.77
CA GLU A 115 17.28 11.71 -34.93
C GLU A 115 16.95 13.13 -35.39
N VAL A 116 17.51 13.54 -36.54
CA VAL A 116 17.23 14.85 -37.11
C VAL A 116 15.89 14.74 -37.82
N ILE A 117 14.81 15.02 -37.08
CA ILE A 117 13.48 15.07 -37.65
C ILE A 117 13.35 16.40 -38.42
N GLU A 118 13.40 16.34 -39.75
CA GLU A 118 13.46 17.50 -40.64
C GLU A 118 12.23 18.42 -40.56
N ASN A 119 11.08 17.91 -40.10
CA ASN A 119 9.84 18.66 -39.99
C ASN A 119 9.36 18.76 -38.53
N ALA A 120 9.04 19.98 -38.09
CA ALA A 120 8.46 20.22 -36.77
C ALA A 120 7.16 19.44 -36.54
N SER A 121 6.35 19.21 -37.59
CA SER A 121 5.09 18.46 -37.46
C SER A 121 5.31 16.99 -37.14
N SER A 122 6.30 16.33 -37.76
CA SER A 122 6.65 14.94 -37.46
C SER A 122 7.35 14.83 -36.10
N ALA A 123 8.15 15.82 -35.71
CA ALA A 123 8.75 15.87 -34.37
C ALA A 123 7.67 15.96 -33.28
N ILE A 124 6.68 16.85 -33.46
CA ILE A 124 5.53 16.97 -32.55
C ILE A 124 4.68 15.69 -32.56
N ALA A 125 4.44 15.08 -33.72
CA ALA A 125 3.70 13.83 -33.83
C ALA A 125 4.40 12.67 -33.09
N HIS A 126 5.73 12.57 -33.23
CA HIS A 126 6.54 11.57 -32.53
C HIS A 126 6.51 11.78 -31.00
N LEU A 127 6.72 13.02 -30.55
CA LEU A 127 6.61 13.38 -29.13
C LEU A 127 5.21 13.10 -28.55
N ASN A 128 4.16 13.38 -29.34
CA ASN A 128 2.79 13.09 -28.94
C ASN A 128 2.50 11.58 -28.93
N ALA A 129 3.02 10.80 -29.87
CA ALA A 129 2.83 9.34 -29.88
C ALA A 129 3.49 8.66 -28.68
N GLN A 130 4.63 9.18 -28.21
CA GLN A 130 5.26 8.70 -26.97
C GLN A 130 4.45 9.06 -25.72
N ARG A 131 3.80 10.23 -25.72
CA ARG A 131 3.08 10.75 -24.55
C ARG A 131 1.63 10.28 -24.46
N PHE A 132 0.97 10.10 -25.60
CA PHE A 132 -0.44 9.74 -25.73
C PHE A 132 -0.57 8.39 -26.42
N LYS A 133 -0.83 7.36 -25.62
CA LYS A 133 -1.10 6.02 -26.14
C LYS A 133 -2.43 6.03 -26.89
N SER A 134 -2.47 5.41 -28.06
CA SER A 134 -3.70 5.18 -28.81
C SER A 134 -4.63 4.20 -28.07
N VAL A 135 -5.92 4.25 -28.42
CA VAL A 135 -6.90 3.31 -27.86
C VAL A 135 -6.56 1.90 -28.35
N THR A 136 -6.32 1.00 -27.40
CA THR A 136 -6.04 -0.41 -27.68
C THR A 136 -7.30 -1.26 -27.51
N PRO A 137 -7.35 -2.48 -28.08
CA PRO A 137 -8.42 -3.43 -27.79
C PRO A 137 -8.58 -3.70 -26.28
N GLN A 138 -7.47 -3.73 -25.54
CA GLN A 138 -7.51 -3.88 -24.07
C GLN A 138 -8.18 -2.68 -23.40
N THR A 139 -7.91 -1.47 -23.87
CA THR A 139 -8.60 -0.26 -23.39
C THR A 139 -10.11 -0.36 -23.64
N ALA A 140 -10.52 -0.78 -24.83
CA ALA A 140 -11.93 -0.96 -25.16
C ALA A 140 -12.62 -2.01 -24.27
N LEU A 141 -11.94 -3.14 -24.01
CA LEU A 141 -12.44 -4.19 -23.10
C LEU A 141 -12.58 -3.69 -21.66
N ASN A 142 -11.60 -2.94 -21.16
CA ASN A 142 -11.66 -2.37 -19.81
C ASN A 142 -12.84 -1.38 -19.69
N VAL A 143 -13.06 -0.52 -20.71
CA VAL A 143 -14.19 0.41 -20.74
C VAL A 143 -15.52 -0.32 -20.83
N ALA A 144 -15.61 -1.38 -21.64
CA ALA A 144 -16.81 -2.22 -21.74
C ALA A 144 -17.12 -2.90 -20.40
N ALA A 145 -16.10 -3.43 -19.71
CA ALA A 145 -16.24 -4.05 -18.40
C ALA A 145 -16.74 -3.05 -17.33
N VAL A 146 -16.17 -1.84 -17.30
CA VAL A 146 -16.61 -0.77 -16.40
C VAL A 146 -18.04 -0.33 -16.72
N THR A 147 -18.37 -0.19 -18.01
CA THR A 147 -19.72 0.14 -18.46
C THR A 147 -20.73 -0.92 -18.02
N ALA A 148 -20.41 -2.21 -18.19
CA ALA A 148 -21.26 -3.32 -17.77
C ALA A 148 -21.47 -3.35 -16.24
N ALA A 149 -20.41 -3.15 -15.46
CA ALA A 149 -20.50 -3.05 -14.00
C ALA A 149 -21.37 -1.85 -13.57
N SER A 150 -21.19 -0.70 -14.24
CA SER A 150 -21.95 0.53 -13.96
C SER A 150 -23.44 0.36 -14.30
N ALA A 151 -23.75 -0.26 -15.45
CA ALA A 151 -25.12 -0.59 -15.83
C ALA A 151 -25.77 -1.54 -14.82
N ALA A 152 -25.05 -2.58 -14.38
CA ALA A 152 -25.53 -3.49 -13.34
C ALA A 152 -25.81 -2.75 -12.02
N ALA A 153 -24.93 -1.83 -11.61
CA ALA A 153 -25.14 -1.00 -10.42
C ALA A 153 -26.38 -0.10 -10.53
N ILE A 154 -26.60 0.52 -11.71
CA ILE A 154 -27.82 1.31 -11.97
C ILE A 154 -29.07 0.44 -11.87
N VAL A 155 -29.07 -0.74 -12.49
CA VAL A 155 -30.19 -1.69 -12.39
C VAL A 155 -30.42 -2.11 -10.95
N CYS A 156 -29.37 -2.42 -10.18
CA CYS A 156 -29.47 -2.72 -8.76
C CYS A 156 -30.11 -1.57 -7.96
N GLY A 157 -29.70 -0.32 -8.22
CA GLY A 157 -30.31 0.86 -7.61
C GLY A 157 -31.78 1.04 -7.97
N LEU A 158 -32.16 0.81 -9.23
CA LEU A 158 -33.56 0.84 -9.66
C LEU A 158 -34.38 -0.28 -9.02
N LEU A 159 -33.84 -1.48 -8.85
CA LEU A 159 -34.52 -2.58 -8.16
C LEU A 159 -34.73 -2.29 -6.67
N LEU A 160 -33.74 -1.69 -6.00
CA LEU A 160 -33.91 -1.18 -4.63
C LEU A 160 -34.97 -0.09 -4.56
N TRP A 161 -35.00 0.81 -5.54
CA TRP A 161 -36.02 1.86 -5.62
C TRP A 161 -37.43 1.29 -5.81
N VAL A 162 -37.59 0.31 -6.70
CA VAL A 162 -38.86 -0.40 -6.88
C VAL A 162 -39.27 -1.13 -5.60
N TRP A 163 -38.34 -1.78 -4.91
CA TRP A 163 -38.62 -2.41 -3.61
C TRP A 163 -39.09 -1.37 -2.59
N HIS A 164 -38.44 -0.21 -2.52
CA HIS A 164 -38.81 0.89 -1.63
C HIS A 164 -40.22 1.41 -1.93
N LEU A 165 -40.54 1.65 -3.21
CA LEU A 165 -41.88 2.09 -3.63
C LEU A 165 -42.96 1.06 -3.25
N ASN A 166 -42.72 -0.22 -3.48
CA ASN A 166 -43.64 -1.29 -3.08
C ASN A 166 -43.87 -1.31 -1.57
N HIS A 167 -42.81 -1.14 -0.78
CA HIS A 167 -42.91 -1.03 0.68
C HIS A 167 -43.75 0.18 1.11
N THR A 168 -43.54 1.35 0.50
CA THR A 168 -44.36 2.54 0.81
C THR A 168 -45.82 2.37 0.40
N ALA A 169 -46.10 1.52 -0.59
CA ALA A 169 -47.45 1.14 -1.00
C ALA A 169 -48.08 0.03 -0.12
N GLY A 170 -47.40 -0.41 0.94
CA GLY A 170 -47.89 -1.44 1.87
C GLY A 170 -47.61 -2.88 1.44
N ALA A 171 -46.86 -3.10 0.35
CA ALA A 171 -46.41 -4.43 -0.04
C ALA A 171 -45.08 -4.76 0.66
N TYR A 172 -45.18 -5.53 1.74
CA TYR A 172 -44.02 -5.92 2.58
C TYR A 172 -43.23 -7.13 2.05
N TRP A 173 -43.64 -7.68 0.90
CA TRP A 173 -42.94 -8.78 0.22
C TRP A 173 -43.10 -8.71 -1.31
N PRO A 174 -42.48 -7.73 -1.97
CA PRO A 174 -42.48 -7.68 -3.43
C PRO A 174 -41.50 -8.72 -3.96
N VAL A 175 -42.00 -9.76 -4.64
CA VAL A 175 -41.16 -10.88 -5.15
C VAL A 175 -40.34 -10.47 -6.38
N ILE A 176 -40.77 -9.45 -7.12
CA ILE A 176 -40.13 -9.05 -8.39
C ILE A 176 -38.70 -8.51 -8.17
N PRO A 177 -38.42 -7.54 -7.27
CA PRO A 177 -37.06 -7.05 -7.04
C PRO A 177 -36.04 -8.14 -6.67
N PRO A 178 -36.29 -9.02 -5.67
CA PRO A 178 -35.32 -10.05 -5.33
C PRO A 178 -35.13 -11.08 -6.44
N ALA A 179 -36.20 -11.48 -7.14
CA ALA A 179 -36.09 -12.43 -8.25
C ALA A 179 -35.31 -11.85 -9.44
N ALA A 180 -35.57 -10.58 -9.81
CA ALA A 180 -34.85 -9.90 -10.88
C ALA A 180 -33.37 -9.68 -10.53
N ALA A 181 -33.07 -9.27 -9.29
CA ALA A 181 -31.70 -9.10 -8.82
C ALA A 181 -30.96 -10.45 -8.78
N ALA A 182 -31.60 -11.52 -8.31
CA ALA A 182 -31.02 -12.86 -8.31
C ALA A 182 -30.77 -13.37 -9.75
N GLY A 183 -31.73 -13.17 -10.66
CA GLY A 183 -31.55 -13.52 -12.08
C GLY A 183 -30.38 -12.76 -12.71
N LEU A 184 -30.28 -11.45 -12.47
CA LEU A 184 -29.15 -10.64 -12.93
C LEU A 184 -27.82 -11.13 -12.32
N ALA A 185 -27.79 -11.42 -11.02
CA ALA A 185 -26.62 -11.97 -10.35
C ALA A 185 -26.15 -13.26 -11.00
N VAL A 186 -27.04 -14.21 -11.25
CA VAL A 186 -26.74 -15.49 -11.91
C VAL A 186 -26.15 -15.25 -13.31
N VAL A 187 -26.81 -14.43 -14.14
CA VAL A 187 -26.35 -14.14 -15.50
C VAL A 187 -24.96 -13.51 -15.51
N LEU A 188 -24.72 -12.51 -14.66
CA LEU A 188 -23.42 -11.83 -14.59
C LEU A 188 -22.34 -12.72 -13.99
N PHE A 189 -22.66 -13.51 -12.96
CA PHE A 189 -21.70 -14.39 -12.30
C PHE A 189 -21.21 -15.49 -13.25
N PHE A 190 -22.12 -16.20 -13.91
CA PHE A 190 -21.78 -17.23 -14.90
C PHE A 190 -21.24 -16.63 -16.19
N GLY A 191 -21.69 -15.44 -16.59
CA GLY A 191 -21.11 -14.70 -17.71
C GLY A 191 -19.64 -14.36 -17.47
N GLY A 192 -19.29 -13.90 -16.27
CA GLY A 192 -17.90 -13.65 -15.86
C GLY A 192 -17.07 -14.93 -15.82
N ALA A 193 -17.62 -16.01 -15.28
CA ALA A 193 -16.97 -17.32 -15.27
C ALA A 193 -16.73 -17.86 -16.69
N ALA A 194 -17.70 -17.71 -17.59
CA ALA A 194 -17.56 -18.11 -18.99
C ALA A 194 -16.54 -17.25 -19.75
N ALA A 195 -16.55 -15.93 -19.53
CA ALA A 195 -15.57 -15.00 -20.13
C ALA A 195 -14.14 -15.34 -19.70
N TRP A 196 -13.96 -15.67 -18.42
CA TRP A 196 -12.66 -16.09 -17.90
C TRP A 196 -12.25 -17.47 -18.42
N TRP A 197 -13.10 -18.49 -18.25
CA TRP A 197 -12.72 -19.88 -18.54
C TRP A 197 -12.61 -20.18 -20.04
N ARG A 198 -13.44 -19.56 -20.89
CA ARG A 198 -13.44 -19.83 -22.33
C ARG A 198 -12.63 -18.85 -23.16
N GLN A 199 -12.59 -17.57 -22.76
CA GLN A 199 -11.94 -16.53 -23.57
C GLN A 199 -10.66 -15.98 -22.92
N HIS A 200 -10.36 -16.37 -21.68
CA HIS A 200 -9.20 -15.88 -20.92
C HIS A 200 -9.14 -14.34 -20.81
N VAL A 201 -10.29 -13.66 -20.88
CA VAL A 201 -10.40 -12.19 -20.79
C VAL A 201 -10.71 -11.76 -19.35
N ALA A 202 -9.67 -11.60 -18.55
CA ALA A 202 -9.80 -11.26 -17.12
C ALA A 202 -10.54 -9.94 -16.87
N ALA A 203 -10.28 -8.90 -17.68
CA ALA A 203 -10.92 -7.59 -17.54
C ALA A 203 -12.46 -7.67 -17.64
N MET A 204 -12.97 -8.44 -18.59
CA MET A 204 -14.40 -8.65 -18.77
C MET A 204 -15.00 -9.44 -17.60
N ALA A 205 -14.31 -10.48 -17.15
CA ALA A 205 -14.73 -11.26 -15.98
C ALA A 205 -14.85 -10.38 -14.73
N HIS A 206 -13.87 -9.50 -14.47
CA HIS A 206 -13.90 -8.58 -13.33
C HIS A 206 -15.09 -7.63 -13.35
N GLY A 207 -15.40 -7.02 -14.52
CA GLY A 207 -16.56 -6.14 -14.65
C GLY A 207 -17.89 -6.85 -14.41
N LEU A 208 -18.03 -8.07 -14.95
CA LEU A 208 -19.23 -8.89 -14.75
C LEU A 208 -19.36 -9.35 -13.29
N TRP A 209 -18.29 -9.81 -12.65
CA TRP A 209 -18.32 -10.20 -11.23
C TRP A 209 -18.58 -9.03 -10.29
N ALA A 210 -18.08 -7.83 -10.59
CA ALA A 210 -18.41 -6.62 -9.83
C ALA A 210 -19.91 -6.33 -9.87
N GLY A 211 -20.53 -6.40 -11.06
CA GLY A 211 -21.97 -6.27 -11.22
C GLY A 211 -22.75 -7.41 -10.53
N ALA A 212 -22.24 -8.64 -10.60
CA ALA A 212 -22.85 -9.80 -9.94
C ALA A 212 -22.87 -9.63 -8.42
N LEU A 213 -21.76 -9.19 -7.80
CA LEU A 213 -21.68 -8.97 -6.35
C LEU A 213 -22.66 -7.89 -5.87
N ALA A 214 -22.84 -6.81 -6.63
CA ALA A 214 -23.85 -5.80 -6.36
C ALA A 214 -25.27 -6.36 -6.46
N ALA A 215 -25.54 -7.17 -7.50
CA ALA A 215 -26.83 -7.82 -7.68
C ALA A 215 -27.14 -8.84 -6.58
N ILE A 216 -26.15 -9.60 -6.10
CA ILE A 216 -26.28 -10.51 -4.97
C ILE A 216 -26.64 -9.74 -3.69
N ALA A 217 -25.98 -8.61 -3.43
CA ALA A 217 -26.29 -7.78 -2.27
C ALA A 217 -27.73 -7.27 -2.30
N VAL A 218 -28.18 -6.76 -3.45
CA VAL A 218 -29.56 -6.29 -3.63
C VAL A 218 -30.58 -7.43 -3.55
N ALA A 219 -30.27 -8.58 -4.15
CA ALA A 219 -31.11 -9.76 -4.07
C ALA A 219 -31.30 -10.18 -2.60
N GLY A 220 -30.20 -10.30 -1.84
CA GLY A 220 -30.26 -10.64 -0.42
C GLY A 220 -31.01 -9.61 0.43
N TYR A 221 -30.81 -8.32 0.16
CA TYR A 221 -31.49 -7.26 0.91
C TYR A 221 -33.00 -7.29 0.67
N THR A 222 -33.42 -7.42 -0.59
CA THR A 222 -34.84 -7.36 -0.98
C THR A 222 -35.58 -8.69 -0.78
N ALA A 223 -34.85 -9.78 -0.53
CA ALA A 223 -35.38 -11.12 -0.30
C ALA A 223 -35.70 -11.43 1.18
N VAL A 224 -35.74 -10.44 2.07
CA VAL A 224 -36.27 -10.66 3.42
C VAL A 224 -37.71 -10.11 3.53
N PRO A 225 -38.69 -10.91 4.01
CA PRO A 225 -40.04 -10.41 4.23
C PRO A 225 -40.12 -9.44 5.41
N GLY A 226 -41.02 -8.46 5.30
CA GLY A 226 -41.32 -7.52 6.38
C GLY A 226 -40.67 -6.15 6.18
N PRO A 227 -40.75 -5.25 7.18
CA PRO A 227 -40.19 -3.91 7.07
C PRO A 227 -38.66 -3.94 7.02
N ALA A 228 -38.09 -2.90 6.41
CA ALA A 228 -36.65 -2.68 6.35
C ALA A 228 -36.02 -2.82 7.75
N GLY A 229 -35.08 -3.74 7.91
CA GLY A 229 -34.50 -4.05 9.21
C GLY A 229 -33.15 -4.75 9.12
N SER A 230 -32.62 -5.12 10.29
CA SER A 230 -31.30 -5.75 10.41
C SER A 230 -31.19 -7.04 9.60
N TRP A 231 -32.23 -7.88 9.58
CA TRP A 231 -32.22 -9.15 8.83
C TRP A 231 -32.03 -8.98 7.32
N HIS A 232 -32.49 -7.85 6.75
CA HIS A 232 -32.26 -7.53 5.33
C HIS A 232 -30.76 -7.31 5.07
N VAL A 233 -30.10 -6.55 5.96
CA VAL A 233 -28.65 -6.31 5.91
C VAL A 233 -27.87 -7.61 6.14
N VAL A 234 -28.30 -8.45 7.10
CA VAL A 234 -27.64 -9.73 7.38
C VAL A 234 -27.65 -10.63 6.16
N LEU A 235 -28.81 -10.82 5.50
CA LEU A 235 -28.89 -11.69 4.34
C LEU A 235 -28.08 -11.14 3.15
N ALA A 236 -28.18 -9.84 2.88
CA ALA A 236 -27.38 -9.16 1.85
C ALA A 236 -25.87 -9.36 2.09
N ALA A 237 -25.41 -9.06 3.31
CA ALA A 237 -24.01 -9.15 3.67
C ALA A 237 -23.51 -10.60 3.65
N ALA A 238 -24.30 -11.56 4.15
CA ALA A 238 -23.92 -12.98 4.16
C ALA A 238 -23.80 -13.55 2.75
N LEU A 239 -24.74 -13.28 1.85
CA LEU A 239 -24.68 -13.77 0.47
C LEU A 239 -23.50 -13.16 -0.30
N THR A 240 -23.30 -11.84 -0.17
CA THR A 240 -22.16 -11.17 -0.80
C THR A 240 -20.83 -11.63 -0.22
N LEU A 241 -20.76 -11.87 1.10
CA LEU A 241 -19.58 -12.44 1.76
C LEU A 241 -19.21 -13.80 1.16
N VAL A 242 -20.16 -14.72 1.08
CA VAL A 242 -19.93 -16.07 0.53
C VAL A 242 -19.50 -15.99 -0.93
N ALA A 243 -20.16 -15.17 -1.74
CA ALA A 243 -19.79 -14.97 -3.15
C ALA A 243 -18.39 -14.36 -3.31
N ALA A 244 -18.03 -13.38 -2.47
CA ALA A 244 -16.71 -12.76 -2.49
C ALA A 244 -15.61 -13.74 -2.05
N ILE A 245 -15.84 -14.57 -1.03
CA ILE A 245 -14.92 -15.66 -0.63
C ILE A 245 -14.76 -16.67 -1.77
N ALA A 246 -15.86 -17.07 -2.42
CA ALA A 246 -15.83 -18.02 -3.53
C ALA A 246 -15.01 -17.47 -4.71
N LEU A 247 -15.21 -16.21 -5.10
CA LEU A 247 -14.40 -15.56 -6.13
C LEU A 247 -12.94 -15.41 -5.68
N TRP A 248 -12.70 -15.13 -4.41
CA TRP A 248 -11.34 -14.95 -3.90
C TRP A 248 -10.54 -16.25 -3.93
N ALA A 249 -11.20 -17.38 -3.64
CA ALA A 249 -10.57 -18.69 -3.65
C ALA A 249 -10.44 -19.31 -5.05
N LEU A 250 -11.38 -19.04 -5.97
CA LEU A 250 -11.55 -19.81 -7.21
C LEU A 250 -11.25 -19.01 -8.49
N SER A 251 -11.00 -17.70 -8.40
CA SER A 251 -10.88 -16.83 -9.58
C SER A 251 -9.60 -15.98 -9.56
N PRO A 252 -9.17 -15.42 -10.70
CA PRO A 252 -8.00 -14.54 -10.79
C PRO A 252 -8.34 -13.09 -10.40
N ALA A 253 -9.53 -12.85 -9.84
CA ALA A 253 -9.96 -11.52 -9.46
C ALA A 253 -9.00 -10.91 -8.41
N PRO A 254 -8.84 -9.57 -8.39
CA PRO A 254 -7.91 -8.91 -7.49
C PRO A 254 -8.17 -9.26 -6.02
N ALA A 255 -7.24 -10.03 -5.42
CA ALA A 255 -7.39 -10.58 -4.08
C ALA A 255 -7.63 -9.50 -3.01
N GLY A 256 -6.96 -8.35 -3.10
CA GLY A 256 -7.17 -7.23 -2.17
C GLY A 256 -8.59 -6.66 -2.21
N VAL A 257 -9.22 -6.56 -3.39
CA VAL A 257 -10.60 -6.04 -3.51
C VAL A 257 -11.61 -7.02 -2.91
N LEU A 258 -11.42 -8.31 -3.13
CA LEU A 258 -12.30 -9.34 -2.54
C LEU A 258 -12.06 -9.50 -1.04
N ALA A 259 -10.82 -9.43 -0.57
CA ALA A 259 -10.50 -9.37 0.86
C ALA A 259 -11.14 -8.15 1.54
N TRP A 260 -11.11 -6.99 0.88
CA TRP A 260 -11.81 -5.79 1.36
C TRP A 260 -13.32 -6.03 1.49
N LEU A 261 -13.96 -6.51 0.42
CA LEU A 261 -15.40 -6.73 0.41
C LEU A 261 -15.83 -7.80 1.43
N THR A 262 -15.07 -8.89 1.56
CA THR A 262 -15.34 -9.93 2.55
C THR A 262 -15.26 -9.39 3.97
N LEU A 263 -14.25 -8.61 4.32
CA LEU A 263 -14.14 -8.00 5.65
C LEU A 263 -15.28 -7.02 5.96
N VAL A 264 -15.68 -6.19 4.99
CA VAL A 264 -16.81 -5.27 5.13
C VAL A 264 -18.13 -6.04 5.32
N CYS A 265 -18.39 -7.05 4.49
CA CYS A 265 -19.59 -7.87 4.62
C CYS A 265 -19.62 -8.67 5.92
N LEU A 266 -18.47 -9.18 6.38
CA LEU A 266 -18.36 -9.86 7.67
C LEU A 266 -18.75 -8.92 8.83
N GLY A 267 -18.17 -7.71 8.87
CA GLY A 267 -18.50 -6.72 9.89
C GLY A 267 -19.96 -6.27 9.83
N ALA A 268 -20.51 -6.05 8.63
CA ALA A 268 -21.91 -5.68 8.45
C ALA A 268 -22.88 -6.79 8.87
N ALA A 269 -22.59 -8.05 8.52
CA ALA A 269 -23.38 -9.20 8.94
C ALA A 269 -23.36 -9.38 10.46
N LEU A 270 -22.19 -9.30 11.09
CA LEU A 270 -22.06 -9.38 12.55
C LEU A 270 -22.84 -8.27 13.25
N LEU A 271 -22.70 -7.02 12.80
CA LEU A 271 -23.47 -5.90 13.36
C LEU A 271 -24.98 -6.08 13.17
N GLY A 272 -25.40 -6.55 11.99
CA GLY A 272 -26.79 -6.85 11.70
C GLY A 272 -27.35 -7.92 12.63
N VAL A 273 -26.64 -9.03 12.83
CA VAL A 273 -27.06 -10.12 13.74
C VAL A 273 -27.15 -9.62 15.17
N LEU A 274 -26.11 -8.93 15.66
CA LEU A 274 -26.08 -8.40 17.02
C LEU A 274 -27.21 -7.39 17.27
N HIS A 275 -27.55 -6.56 16.27
CA HIS A 275 -28.69 -5.67 16.38
C HIS A 275 -30.03 -6.43 16.35
N ALA A 276 -30.14 -7.46 15.50
CA ALA A 276 -31.34 -8.28 15.37
C ALA A 276 -31.71 -9.04 16.64
N ILE A 277 -30.72 -9.47 17.43
CA ILE A 277 -30.95 -10.13 18.73
C ILE A 277 -31.26 -9.14 19.87
N GLY A 278 -31.34 -7.83 19.59
CA GLY A 278 -31.81 -6.82 20.53
C GLY A 278 -30.75 -5.89 21.11
N ILE A 279 -29.48 -5.98 20.68
CA ILE A 279 -28.45 -5.04 21.15
C ILE A 279 -28.69 -3.66 20.52
N GLN A 280 -28.72 -2.63 21.35
CA GLN A 280 -28.92 -1.25 20.89
C GLN A 280 -27.79 -0.80 19.96
N MET A 281 -28.16 -0.20 18.84
CA MET A 281 -27.23 0.24 17.80
C MET A 281 -26.14 1.21 18.33
N HIS A 282 -26.48 2.04 19.31
CA HIS A 282 -25.52 2.93 19.98
C HIS A 282 -24.32 2.17 20.57
N TYR A 283 -24.56 1.08 21.30
CA TYR A 283 -23.49 0.27 21.89
C TYR A 283 -22.69 -0.49 20.85
N LEU A 284 -23.36 -0.96 19.79
CA LEU A 284 -22.70 -1.62 18.67
C LEU A 284 -21.71 -0.69 17.96
N TRP A 285 -22.07 0.57 17.71
CA TRP A 285 -21.14 1.51 17.08
C TRP A 285 -19.92 1.82 17.95
N ILE A 286 -20.08 1.94 19.27
CA ILE A 286 -18.95 2.11 20.19
C ILE A 286 -18.01 0.90 20.12
N GLY A 287 -18.56 -0.31 20.27
CA GLY A 287 -17.79 -1.55 20.19
C GLY A 287 -17.08 -1.70 18.85
N THR A 288 -17.79 -1.44 17.74
CA THR A 288 -17.24 -1.51 16.38
C THR A 288 -16.11 -0.52 16.16
N MET A 289 -16.21 0.73 16.62
CA MET A 289 -15.11 1.69 16.48
C MET A 289 -13.86 1.26 17.26
N VAL A 290 -14.03 0.66 18.44
CA VAL A 290 -12.92 0.08 19.21
C VAL A 290 -12.31 -1.12 18.46
N VAL A 291 -13.14 -2.04 17.98
CA VAL A 291 -12.66 -3.22 17.21
C VAL A 291 -11.95 -2.78 15.93
N ALA A 292 -12.50 -1.82 15.19
CA ALA A 292 -11.90 -1.26 13.99
C ALA A 292 -10.52 -0.63 14.29
N LEU A 293 -10.38 0.07 15.43
CA LEU A 293 -9.10 0.62 15.86
C LEU A 293 -8.09 -0.48 16.22
N VAL A 294 -8.53 -1.54 16.90
CA VAL A 294 -7.67 -2.71 17.22
C VAL A 294 -7.22 -3.42 15.95
N VAL A 295 -8.11 -3.64 14.99
CA VAL A 295 -7.78 -4.23 13.68
C VAL A 295 -6.77 -3.36 12.95
N LEU A 296 -6.97 -2.04 12.93
CA LEU A 296 -6.02 -1.11 12.31
C LEU A 296 -4.64 -1.17 12.98
N LYS A 297 -4.57 -1.29 14.31
CA LYS A 297 -3.30 -1.45 15.05
C LYS A 297 -2.63 -2.82 14.85
N LYS A 298 -3.36 -3.82 14.37
CA LYS A 298 -2.84 -5.16 14.07
C LYS A 298 -2.72 -5.42 12.56
N VAL A 299 -2.82 -4.38 11.74
CA VAL A 299 -2.94 -4.53 10.29
C VAL A 299 -1.78 -5.28 9.65
N GLU A 300 -0.54 -5.01 10.03
CA GLU A 300 0.66 -5.66 9.49
C GLU A 300 0.72 -7.16 9.83
N SER A 301 0.36 -7.51 11.07
CA SER A 301 0.30 -8.90 11.52
C SER A 301 -0.82 -9.66 10.81
N LEU A 302 -1.98 -9.03 10.65
CA LEU A 302 -3.13 -9.62 9.95
C LEU A 302 -2.86 -9.77 8.45
N SER A 303 -2.24 -8.78 7.81
CA SER A 303 -1.91 -8.86 6.39
C SER A 303 -0.83 -9.90 6.11
N GLY A 304 0.19 -10.00 6.97
CA GLY A 304 1.21 -11.06 6.91
C GLY A 304 0.62 -12.46 7.10
N LEU A 305 -0.34 -12.60 8.03
CA LEU A 305 -1.08 -13.84 8.24
C LEU A 305 -1.91 -14.23 7.01
N LEU A 306 -2.66 -13.28 6.42
CA LEU A 306 -3.48 -13.52 5.23
C LEU A 306 -2.63 -13.85 3.99
N ALA A 307 -1.48 -13.20 3.85
CA ALA A 307 -0.52 -13.47 2.77
C ALA A 307 0.30 -14.75 2.99
N ARG A 308 0.18 -15.37 4.17
CA ARG A 308 0.98 -16.55 4.58
C ARG A 308 2.48 -16.28 4.39
N VAL A 309 2.93 -15.12 4.86
CA VAL A 309 4.35 -14.75 4.77
C VAL A 309 5.18 -15.85 5.43
N PRO A 310 6.14 -16.45 4.71
CA PRO A 310 6.97 -17.51 5.25
C PRO A 310 7.83 -16.94 6.37
N MET A 311 7.64 -17.46 7.58
CA MET A 311 8.44 -17.10 8.74
C MET A 311 9.64 -18.04 8.81
N PRO A 312 10.88 -17.53 8.83
CA PRO A 312 12.04 -18.37 9.02
C PRO A 312 11.93 -19.08 10.38
N SER A 313 12.18 -20.38 10.40
CA SER A 313 12.25 -21.11 11.65
C SER A 313 13.57 -20.79 12.34
N PHE A 314 13.51 -20.26 13.56
CA PHE A 314 14.70 -20.05 14.39
C PHE A 314 14.76 -21.17 15.43
N PRO A 315 15.48 -22.28 15.17
CA PRO A 315 15.45 -23.47 16.02
C PRO A 315 16.09 -23.25 17.40
N THR A 316 16.89 -22.20 17.59
CA THR A 316 17.52 -21.89 18.89
C THR A 316 17.48 -20.39 19.20
N VAL A 317 17.22 -20.05 20.47
CA VAL A 317 17.21 -18.66 20.99
C VAL A 317 18.60 -18.00 20.87
N THR A 318 19.67 -18.80 20.88
CA THR A 318 21.05 -18.33 20.77
C THR A 318 21.54 -18.17 19.33
N GLY A 319 20.74 -18.51 18.32
CA GLY A 319 21.12 -18.41 16.90
C GLY A 319 22.26 -19.34 16.48
N LYS A 320 22.67 -20.30 17.33
CA LYS A 320 23.87 -21.12 17.14
C LYS A 320 23.75 -22.11 15.97
N LEU A 321 22.52 -22.35 15.50
CA LEU A 321 22.20 -23.25 14.39
C LEU A 321 21.63 -22.50 13.18
N VAL A 322 21.90 -21.20 13.07
CA VAL A 322 21.40 -20.35 11.96
C VAL A 322 22.38 -20.31 10.78
N PHE A 323 23.65 -20.64 11.02
CA PHE A 323 24.71 -20.60 10.02
C PHE A 323 25.47 -21.92 10.00
N ASP A 324 25.75 -22.41 8.80
CA ASP A 324 26.67 -23.53 8.58
C ASP A 324 28.01 -22.98 8.09
N ASP A 325 29.08 -23.74 8.34
CA ASP A 325 30.40 -23.41 7.80
C ASP A 325 30.36 -23.54 6.27
N ALA A 326 30.77 -22.50 5.55
CA ALA A 326 30.78 -22.52 4.10
C ALA A 326 31.86 -23.49 3.59
N GLU A 327 31.46 -24.65 3.05
CA GLU A 327 32.41 -25.56 2.41
C GLU A 327 33.10 -24.86 1.23
N GLY A 328 34.41 -24.61 1.36
CA GLY A 328 35.26 -24.05 0.31
C GLY A 328 35.56 -22.55 0.38
N ILE A 329 35.03 -21.82 1.37
CA ILE A 329 35.43 -20.44 1.69
C ILE A 329 36.09 -20.45 3.08
N ALA A 330 37.07 -19.56 3.32
CA ALA A 330 37.86 -19.51 4.56
C ALA A 330 37.01 -19.73 5.82
N ALA A 331 37.53 -20.43 6.83
CA ALA A 331 36.83 -20.91 8.03
C ALA A 331 36.11 -19.82 8.90
N GLU A 332 36.12 -18.56 8.48
CA GLU A 332 35.38 -17.44 9.09
C GLU A 332 34.19 -16.97 8.23
N ALA A 333 34.01 -17.51 7.03
CA ALA A 333 32.88 -17.22 6.16
C ALA A 333 31.72 -18.16 6.50
N LEU A 334 30.77 -17.64 7.28
CA LEU A 334 29.53 -18.32 7.59
C LEU A 334 28.54 -18.12 6.44
N VAL A 335 28.01 -19.22 5.91
CA VAL A 335 26.87 -19.19 4.98
C VAL A 335 25.62 -19.49 5.80
N ALA A 336 24.50 -18.83 5.48
CA ALA A 336 23.23 -19.18 6.10
C ALA A 336 22.99 -20.68 5.89
N ALA A 337 22.87 -21.44 6.97
CA ALA A 337 22.57 -22.87 6.86
C ALA A 337 21.31 -22.98 6.00
N GLU A 338 21.31 -23.84 4.98
CA GLU A 338 20.08 -24.21 4.28
C GLU A 338 19.25 -25.07 5.23
N THR A 339 18.72 -24.45 6.29
CA THR A 339 17.69 -25.06 7.11
C THR A 339 16.47 -25.30 6.22
N GLU A 340 15.89 -26.50 6.30
CA GLU A 340 14.61 -26.80 5.66
C GLU A 340 13.62 -25.64 5.90
N GLY A 341 13.25 -24.93 4.84
CA GLY A 341 12.25 -23.85 4.91
C GLY A 341 12.75 -22.41 4.74
N THR A 342 13.99 -22.15 4.30
CA THR A 342 14.36 -20.80 3.84
C THR A 342 13.60 -20.48 2.54
N PRO A 343 12.67 -19.51 2.54
CA PRO A 343 11.83 -19.23 1.38
C PRO A 343 12.65 -18.61 0.24
N SER A 344 12.30 -18.96 -1.00
CA SER A 344 12.97 -18.36 -2.16
C SER A 344 12.65 -16.86 -2.27
N VAL A 345 13.56 -16.10 -2.90
CA VAL A 345 13.33 -14.65 -3.14
C VAL A 345 12.05 -14.40 -3.93
N ALA A 346 11.72 -15.28 -4.88
CA ALA A 346 10.49 -15.19 -5.68
C ALA A 346 9.22 -15.46 -4.85
N GLU A 347 9.28 -16.33 -3.84
CA GLU A 347 8.18 -16.54 -2.90
C GLU A 347 8.03 -15.37 -1.94
N LEU A 348 9.13 -14.86 -1.40
CA LEU A 348 9.13 -13.67 -0.55
C LEU A 348 8.55 -12.45 -1.28
N LYS A 349 8.94 -12.25 -2.54
CA LYS A 349 8.38 -11.16 -3.37
C LYS A 349 6.87 -11.31 -3.55
N ARG A 350 6.39 -12.50 -3.92
CA ARG A 350 4.94 -12.77 -4.07
C ARG A 350 4.18 -12.59 -2.75
N ALA A 351 4.74 -13.07 -1.64
CA ALA A 351 4.14 -12.92 -0.32
C ALA A 351 4.10 -11.44 0.13
N ALA A 352 5.14 -10.67 -0.15
CA ALA A 352 5.19 -9.24 0.14
C ALA A 352 4.17 -8.44 -0.69
N GLU A 353 4.05 -8.73 -1.99
CA GLU A 353 3.05 -8.12 -2.87
C GLU A 353 1.62 -8.43 -2.38
N ALA A 354 1.35 -9.68 -2.00
CA ALA A 354 0.07 -10.08 -1.42
C ALA A 354 -0.20 -9.41 -0.07
N ALA A 355 0.80 -9.34 0.82
CA ALA A 355 0.68 -8.71 2.13
C ALA A 355 0.36 -7.21 2.01
N ASN A 356 1.00 -6.50 1.08
CA ASN A 356 0.70 -5.10 0.81
C ASN A 356 -0.73 -4.91 0.30
N SER A 357 -1.19 -5.80 -0.60
CA SER A 357 -2.57 -5.77 -1.09
C SER A 357 -3.59 -6.00 0.03
N TYR A 358 -3.35 -6.98 0.92
CA TYR A 358 -4.22 -7.25 2.07
C TYR A 358 -4.16 -6.16 3.15
N LEU A 359 -3.01 -5.54 3.36
CA LEU A 359 -2.87 -4.38 4.26
C LEU A 359 -3.78 -3.25 3.79
N GLN A 360 -3.71 -2.87 2.51
CA GLN A 360 -4.59 -1.86 1.93
C GLN A 360 -6.07 -2.25 2.03
N ALA A 361 -6.38 -3.53 1.79
CA ALA A 361 -7.74 -4.05 1.91
C ALA A 361 -8.30 -3.94 3.33
N ILE A 362 -7.54 -4.32 4.36
CA ILE A 362 -7.95 -4.24 5.76
C ILE A 362 -8.14 -2.78 6.17
N VAL A 363 -7.22 -1.88 5.80
CA VAL A 363 -7.33 -0.44 6.09
C VAL A 363 -8.59 0.14 5.46
N ALA A 364 -8.85 -0.16 4.18
CA ALA A 364 -10.06 0.30 3.50
C ALA A 364 -11.35 -0.35 4.05
N ALA A 365 -11.26 -1.56 4.61
CA ALA A 365 -12.42 -2.29 5.12
C ALA A 365 -12.89 -1.74 6.48
N VAL A 366 -11.98 -1.23 7.32
CA VAL A 366 -12.35 -0.61 8.59
C VAL A 366 -12.93 0.81 8.42
N SER A 367 -12.59 1.49 7.33
CA SER A 367 -13.04 2.86 7.02
C SER A 367 -14.55 3.10 7.11
N PRO A 368 -15.43 2.33 6.43
CA PRO A 368 -16.87 2.55 6.51
C PRO A 368 -17.41 2.44 7.94
N PHE A 369 -16.82 1.59 8.79
CA PHE A 369 -17.24 1.43 10.17
C PHE A 369 -16.86 2.63 11.05
N PHE A 370 -15.71 3.26 10.82
CA PHE A 370 -15.38 4.52 11.48
C PHE A 370 -16.31 5.65 11.07
N ILE A 371 -16.61 5.76 9.77
CA ILE A 371 -17.46 6.83 9.22
C ILE A 371 -18.91 6.66 9.71
N ALA A 372 -19.48 5.47 9.57
CA ALA A 372 -20.83 5.18 10.03
C ALA A 372 -20.92 5.21 11.57
N GLY A 373 -19.90 4.71 12.28
CA GLY A 373 -19.79 4.78 13.73
C GLY A 373 -19.79 6.20 14.26
N ALA A 374 -19.07 7.13 13.61
CA ALA A 374 -19.07 8.54 13.99
C ALA A 374 -20.48 9.16 13.97
N ALA A 375 -21.29 8.84 12.96
CA ALA A 375 -22.68 9.30 12.87
C ALA A 375 -23.63 8.51 13.79
N GLY A 376 -23.30 7.24 14.11
CA GLY A 376 -24.13 6.33 14.89
C GLY A 376 -23.96 6.44 16.41
N ILE A 377 -22.79 6.83 16.90
CA ILE A 377 -22.53 7.00 18.35
C ILE A 377 -23.25 8.24 18.89
N VAL A 378 -23.21 9.35 18.16
CA VAL A 378 -23.64 10.65 18.68
C VAL A 378 -25.08 10.95 18.27
N THR A 379 -25.95 11.11 19.26
CA THR A 379 -27.30 11.67 19.10
C THR A 379 -27.37 12.98 19.88
N PRO A 380 -27.27 14.16 19.22
CA PRO A 380 -27.24 15.44 19.91
C PRO A 380 -28.41 15.62 20.89
N GLY A 381 -28.13 16.13 22.08
CA GLY A 381 -29.13 16.37 23.13
C GLY A 381 -29.57 15.13 23.94
N HIS A 382 -29.10 13.92 23.59
CA HIS A 382 -29.52 12.69 24.26
C HIS A 382 -28.33 11.91 24.85
N GLY A 383 -28.54 11.31 26.02
CA GLY A 383 -27.51 10.50 26.69
C GLY A 383 -26.21 11.27 26.93
N ARG A 384 -25.07 10.61 26.71
CA ARG A 384 -23.73 11.18 26.89
C ARG A 384 -23.15 11.72 25.57
N TRP A 385 -23.96 12.45 24.79
CA TRP A 385 -23.59 12.90 23.44
C TRP A 385 -22.29 13.73 23.36
N ILE A 386 -22.00 14.55 24.39
CA ILE A 386 -20.73 15.30 24.49
C ILE A 386 -19.55 14.33 24.61
N LEU A 387 -19.66 13.33 25.48
CA LEU A 387 -18.63 12.31 25.66
C LEU A 387 -18.44 11.47 24.38
N GLY A 388 -19.53 11.14 23.69
CA GLY A 388 -19.48 10.45 22.39
C GLY A 388 -18.77 11.28 21.33
N THR A 389 -18.95 12.60 21.36
CA THR A 389 -18.26 13.54 20.45
C THR A 389 -16.77 13.59 20.73
N VAL A 390 -16.38 13.69 22.00
CA VAL A 390 -14.96 13.63 22.41
C VAL A 390 -14.34 12.30 22.01
N PHE A 391 -15.06 11.19 22.17
CA PHE A 391 -14.59 9.86 21.76
C PHE A 391 -14.36 9.76 20.25
N VAL A 392 -15.32 10.19 19.44
CA VAL A 392 -15.21 10.17 17.96
C VAL A 392 -14.07 11.07 17.49
N LEU A 393 -13.96 12.30 18.02
CA LEU A 393 -12.87 13.23 17.67
C LEU A 393 -11.50 12.73 18.16
N GLY A 394 -11.46 12.07 19.32
CA GLY A 394 -10.26 11.41 19.83
C GLY A 394 -9.78 10.30 18.89
N ILE A 395 -10.68 9.45 18.41
CA ILE A 395 -10.35 8.42 17.40
C ILE A 395 -9.90 9.07 16.09
N ALA A 396 -10.60 10.11 15.61
CA ALA A 396 -10.19 10.82 14.40
C ALA A 396 -8.75 11.39 14.56
N ALA A 397 -8.43 11.97 15.70
CA ALA A 397 -7.08 12.45 16.01
C ALA A 397 -6.05 11.30 16.04
N ILE A 398 -6.39 10.14 16.64
CA ILE A 398 -5.53 8.95 16.61
C ILE A 398 -5.25 8.51 15.16
N LEU A 399 -6.25 8.51 14.28
CA LEU A 399 -6.07 8.12 12.87
C LEU A 399 -5.18 9.12 12.12
N VAL A 400 -5.41 10.44 12.29
CA VAL A 400 -4.58 11.48 11.67
C VAL A 400 -3.12 11.36 12.11
N LEU A 401 -2.88 11.21 13.42
CA LEU A 401 -1.54 11.05 13.97
C LEU A 401 -0.91 9.72 13.58
N GLY A 402 -1.69 8.64 13.59
CA GLY A 402 -1.26 7.29 13.27
C GLY A 402 -0.93 7.07 11.80
N GLY A 403 -1.42 7.91 10.88
CA GLY A 403 -1.06 7.86 9.47
C GLY A 403 0.45 7.94 9.22
N ARG A 404 1.21 8.59 10.12
CA ARG A 404 2.68 8.68 10.06
C ARG A 404 3.41 7.36 10.33
N ALA A 405 2.72 6.39 10.93
CA ALA A 405 3.28 5.09 11.30
C ALA A 405 3.17 4.06 10.17
N LEU A 406 2.39 4.36 9.12
CA LEU A 406 2.22 3.49 7.97
C LEU A 406 3.25 3.84 6.90
N GLU A 407 4.03 2.85 6.46
CA GLU A 407 4.99 3.01 5.36
C GLU A 407 4.31 3.09 4.00
N ASP A 408 3.20 2.35 3.81
CA ASP A 408 2.43 2.41 2.58
C ASP A 408 1.65 3.72 2.45
N ARG A 409 1.94 4.48 1.39
CA ARG A 409 1.28 5.76 1.08
C ARG A 409 -0.22 5.60 0.94
N ALA A 410 -0.69 4.57 0.24
CA ALA A 410 -2.12 4.42 -0.03
C ALA A 410 -2.88 4.14 1.27
N ALA A 411 -2.37 3.24 2.11
CA ALA A 411 -2.90 3.00 3.45
C ALA A 411 -2.90 4.27 4.33
N ALA A 412 -1.78 5.01 4.37
CA ALA A 412 -1.68 6.25 5.15
C ALA A 412 -2.72 7.29 4.70
N VAL A 413 -2.86 7.50 3.38
CA VAL A 413 -3.86 8.41 2.81
C VAL A 413 -5.28 7.95 3.14
N THR A 414 -5.58 6.65 3.03
CA THR A 414 -6.91 6.10 3.35
C THR A 414 -7.24 6.29 4.83
N VAL A 415 -6.29 6.09 5.76
CA VAL A 415 -6.51 6.32 7.20
C VAL A 415 -6.82 7.79 7.50
N VAL A 416 -6.02 8.71 6.95
CA VAL A 416 -6.24 10.16 7.15
C VAL A 416 -7.55 10.60 6.51
N ALA A 417 -7.85 10.14 5.29
CA ALA A 417 -9.11 10.41 4.61
C ALA A 417 -10.32 9.87 5.41
N THR A 418 -10.17 8.69 6.03
CA THR A 418 -11.19 8.12 6.93
C THR A 418 -11.43 9.01 8.14
N ALA A 419 -10.37 9.53 8.77
CA ALA A 419 -10.47 10.44 9.91
C ALA A 419 -11.19 11.75 9.55
N LEU A 420 -10.90 12.30 8.37
CA LEU A 420 -11.59 13.49 7.86
C LEU A 420 -13.05 13.19 7.52
N ALA A 421 -13.31 12.07 6.83
CA ALA A 421 -14.66 11.65 6.45
C ALA A 421 -15.53 11.35 7.67
N MET A 422 -15.00 10.71 8.71
CA MET A 422 -15.74 10.45 9.96
C MET A 422 -16.01 11.74 10.74
N THR A 423 -15.08 12.71 10.73
CA THR A 423 -15.30 14.03 11.34
C THR A 423 -16.39 14.80 10.59
N ALA A 424 -16.39 14.74 9.25
CA ALA A 424 -17.44 15.32 8.42
C ALA A 424 -18.79 14.62 8.65
N ALA A 425 -18.82 13.29 8.77
CA ALA A 425 -20.03 12.52 9.07
C ALA A 425 -20.62 12.88 10.43
N LEU A 426 -19.76 13.07 11.45
CA LEU A 426 -20.18 13.58 12.76
C LEU A 426 -20.76 15.00 12.65
N GLY A 427 -20.08 15.91 11.94
CA GLY A 427 -20.60 17.25 11.69
C GLY A 427 -21.97 17.21 10.99
N LEU A 428 -22.10 16.43 9.92
CA LEU A 428 -23.35 16.26 9.20
C LEU A 428 -24.46 15.71 10.11
N LYS A 429 -24.14 14.75 11.00
CA LYS A 429 -25.08 14.24 12.00
C LYS A 429 -25.60 15.36 12.91
N TYR A 430 -24.74 16.27 13.38
CA TYR A 430 -25.16 17.44 14.17
C TYR A 430 -26.06 18.39 13.37
N ALA A 431 -25.68 18.71 12.13
CA ALA A 431 -26.44 19.60 11.26
C ALA A 431 -27.85 19.06 11.02
N LEU A 432 -27.94 17.79 10.62
CA LEU A 432 -29.21 17.13 10.29
C LEU A 432 -30.10 16.88 11.52
N SER A 433 -29.52 16.66 12.71
CA SER A 433 -30.31 16.38 13.92
C SER A 433 -30.84 17.65 14.60
N SER A 434 -30.15 18.77 14.46
CA SER A 434 -30.44 19.99 15.24
C SER A 434 -31.62 20.83 14.73
N HIS A 435 -32.07 20.63 13.48
CA HIS A 435 -33.10 21.43 12.80
C HIS A 435 -32.88 22.97 12.88
N ASN A 436 -31.67 23.42 13.22
CA ASN A 436 -31.31 24.83 13.41
C ASN A 436 -30.35 25.26 12.29
N PRO A 437 -30.74 26.22 11.43
CA PRO A 437 -29.89 26.69 10.32
C PRO A 437 -28.52 27.20 10.77
N THR A 438 -28.45 27.83 11.95
CA THR A 438 -27.20 28.38 12.51
C THR A 438 -26.18 27.28 12.78
N ILE A 439 -26.62 26.14 13.32
CA ILE A 439 -25.76 25.00 13.62
C ILE A 439 -25.21 24.40 12.31
N SER A 440 -26.05 24.27 11.28
CA SER A 440 -25.61 23.82 9.96
C SER A 440 -24.57 24.74 9.33
N LEU A 441 -24.74 26.07 9.44
CA LEU A 441 -23.76 27.05 8.96
C LEU A 441 -22.43 26.96 9.72
N ILE A 442 -22.47 26.84 11.06
CA ILE A 442 -21.26 26.67 11.89
C ILE A 442 -20.51 25.39 11.49
N ILE A 443 -21.22 24.28 11.30
CA ILE A 443 -20.61 23.00 10.90
C ILE A 443 -20.02 23.10 9.50
N SER A 444 -20.70 23.76 8.58
CA SER A 444 -20.19 24.00 7.22
C SER A 444 -18.91 24.83 7.25
N ALA A 445 -18.88 25.89 8.06
CA ALA A 445 -17.69 26.70 8.28
C ALA A 445 -16.54 25.89 8.91
N LEU A 446 -16.84 25.02 9.88
CA LEU A 446 -15.85 24.15 10.52
C LEU A 446 -15.25 23.13 9.55
N ILE A 447 -16.06 22.50 8.71
CA ILE A 447 -15.60 21.56 7.68
C ILE A 447 -14.67 22.27 6.69
N ILE A 448 -15.04 23.47 6.23
CA ILE A 448 -14.19 24.29 5.36
C ILE A 448 -12.88 24.67 6.09
N ALA A 449 -12.96 25.08 7.36
CA ALA A 449 -11.78 25.45 8.14
C ALA A 449 -10.80 24.28 8.30
N VAL A 450 -11.30 23.06 8.53
CA VAL A 450 -10.48 21.85 8.58
C VAL A 450 -9.81 21.57 7.24
N GLY A 451 -10.53 21.72 6.13
CA GLY A 451 -9.97 21.58 4.78
C GLY A 451 -8.86 22.60 4.49
N LEU A 452 -9.09 23.87 4.83
CA LEU A 452 -8.09 24.92 4.70
C LEU A 452 -6.86 24.67 5.59
N ALA A 453 -7.07 24.24 6.84
CA ALA A 453 -5.97 23.87 7.73
C ALA A 453 -5.14 22.71 7.16
N ALA A 454 -5.78 21.69 6.57
CA ALA A 454 -5.08 20.60 5.92
C ALA A 454 -4.22 21.06 4.73
N LEU A 455 -4.71 22.01 3.92
CA LEU A 455 -3.94 22.62 2.83
C LEU A 455 -2.72 23.38 3.35
N VAL A 456 -2.88 24.17 4.41
CA VAL A 456 -1.78 24.89 5.06
C VAL A 456 -0.74 23.92 5.61
N ILE A 457 -1.19 22.87 6.31
CA ILE A 457 -0.32 21.80 6.83
C ILE A 457 0.46 21.14 5.68
N ALA A 458 -0.21 20.77 4.59
CA ALA A 458 0.42 20.15 3.43
C ALA A 458 1.47 21.06 2.78
N ALA A 459 1.25 22.37 2.75
CA ALA A 459 2.22 23.33 2.21
C ALA A 459 3.43 23.55 3.13
N VAL A 460 3.23 23.57 4.45
CA VAL A 460 4.26 23.99 5.42
C VAL A 460 5.07 22.82 5.98
N VAL A 461 4.43 21.69 6.28
CA VAL A 461 5.06 20.59 7.03
C VAL A 461 6.22 19.92 6.28
N PRO A 462 6.13 19.57 4.99
CA PRO A 462 7.25 18.95 4.27
C PRO A 462 8.50 19.82 4.19
N GLN A 463 8.34 21.14 4.31
CA GLN A 463 9.44 22.11 4.21
C GLN A 463 10.16 22.35 5.54
N ARG A 464 9.68 21.80 6.66
CA ARG A 464 10.22 22.07 7.99
C ARG A 464 10.65 20.78 8.70
N PRO A 465 11.96 20.58 8.95
CA PRO A 465 12.40 19.46 9.77
C PRO A 465 11.94 19.67 11.22
N PHE A 466 11.16 18.72 11.76
CA PHE A 466 10.76 18.75 13.17
C PHE A 466 11.89 18.28 14.08
N SER A 467 12.05 18.97 15.22
CA SER A 467 12.99 18.54 16.26
C SER A 467 12.60 17.17 16.83
N ALA A 468 13.59 16.37 17.24
CA ALA A 468 13.38 15.09 17.90
C ALA A 468 12.41 15.15 19.11
N PRO A 469 12.51 16.12 20.05
CA PRO A 469 11.58 16.18 21.17
C PRO A 469 10.13 16.47 20.75
N PHE A 470 9.92 17.28 19.71
CA PHE A 470 8.56 17.54 19.21
C PHE A 470 7.93 16.28 18.62
N ARG A 471 8.68 15.53 17.80
CA ARG A 471 8.20 14.23 17.26
C ARG A 471 7.83 13.27 18.39
N LYS A 472 8.64 13.22 19.46
CA LYS A 472 8.36 12.37 20.61
C LYS A 472 7.14 12.81 21.41
N LEU A 473 6.91 14.11 21.57
CA LEU A 473 5.71 14.65 22.20
C LEU A 473 4.44 14.25 21.44
N VAL A 474 4.45 14.35 20.11
CA VAL A 474 3.32 13.94 19.25
C VAL A 474 3.04 12.44 19.42
N GLU A 475 4.09 11.63 19.49
CA GLU A 475 3.97 10.19 19.74
C GLU A 475 3.36 9.89 21.11
N TRP A 476 3.78 10.59 22.15
CA TRP A 476 3.22 10.44 23.49
C TRP A 476 1.76 10.88 23.57
N LEU A 477 1.40 11.96 22.88
CA LEU A 477 0.01 12.40 22.77
C LEU A 477 -0.85 11.33 22.10
N GLU A 478 -0.35 10.72 21.02
CA GLU A 478 -1.04 9.61 20.35
C GLU A 478 -1.28 8.44 21.30
N TYR A 479 -0.26 8.04 22.07
CA TYR A 479 -0.40 6.96 23.07
C TYR A 479 -1.36 7.32 24.20
N GLY A 480 -1.34 8.57 24.68
CA GLY A 480 -2.29 9.06 25.68
C GLY A 480 -3.73 8.99 25.18
N LEU A 481 -3.98 9.40 23.94
CA LEU A 481 -5.29 9.29 23.30
C LEU A 481 -5.74 7.84 23.16
N GLN A 482 -4.85 6.94 22.70
CA GLN A 482 -5.15 5.51 22.59
C GLN A 482 -5.48 4.88 23.93
N PHE A 483 -4.72 5.22 24.97
CA PHE A 483 -5.01 4.76 26.33
C PHE A 483 -6.41 5.24 26.78
N LEU A 484 -6.78 6.48 26.46
CA LEU A 484 -8.07 7.07 26.83
C LEU A 484 -9.28 6.45 26.10
N VAL A 485 -9.09 5.83 24.92
CA VAL A 485 -10.17 5.16 24.17
C VAL A 485 -10.87 4.09 25.03
N PHE A 486 -10.10 3.30 25.77
CA PHE A 486 -10.63 2.19 26.56
C PHE A 486 -11.51 2.62 27.75
N PRO A 487 -11.06 3.52 28.65
CA PRO A 487 -11.92 4.00 29.73
C PRO A 487 -13.12 4.79 29.19
N LEU A 488 -12.98 5.55 28.10
CA LEU A 488 -14.10 6.26 27.49
C LEU A 488 -15.14 5.30 26.90
N SER A 489 -14.71 4.23 26.24
CA SER A 489 -15.63 3.24 25.66
C SER A 489 -16.42 2.51 26.75
N LEU A 490 -15.77 2.09 27.84
CA LEU A 490 -16.45 1.50 29.00
C LEU A 490 -17.47 2.45 29.63
N TRP A 491 -17.17 3.75 29.66
CA TRP A 491 -18.11 4.74 30.13
C TRP A 491 -19.30 4.89 29.18
N LEU A 492 -19.06 5.00 27.88
CA LEU A 492 -20.13 5.10 26.88
C LEU A 492 -21.01 3.85 26.83
N LEU A 493 -20.43 2.67 27.07
CA LEU A 493 -21.15 1.39 27.18
C LEU A 493 -21.90 1.19 28.51
N ASN A 494 -21.95 2.21 29.39
CA ASN A 494 -22.59 2.14 30.71
C ASN A 494 -22.00 1.08 31.68
N VAL A 495 -20.80 0.56 31.42
CA VAL A 495 -20.19 -0.48 32.28
C VAL A 495 -19.93 0.03 33.70
N TYR A 496 -19.41 1.26 33.84
CA TYR A 496 -19.21 1.87 35.17
C TYR A 496 -20.53 2.10 35.91
N PHE A 497 -21.60 2.43 35.19
CA PHE A 497 -22.93 2.57 35.79
C PHE A 497 -23.44 1.22 36.28
N LEU A 498 -23.23 0.15 35.51
CA LEU A 498 -23.65 -1.19 35.90
C LEU A 498 -22.85 -1.69 37.11
N ALA A 499 -21.53 -1.49 37.10
CA ALA A 499 -20.65 -1.90 38.19
C ALA A 499 -20.99 -1.20 39.52
N ARG A 500 -21.31 0.10 39.50
CA ARG A 500 -21.70 0.85 40.72
C ARG A 500 -23.09 0.51 41.26
N THR A 501 -23.97 -0.07 40.44
CA THR A 501 -25.34 -0.44 40.84
C THR A 501 -25.48 -1.93 41.17
N ALA A 502 -24.53 -2.76 40.72
CA ALA A 502 -24.48 -4.19 40.99
C ALA A 502 -23.67 -4.52 42.26
N LEU A 503 -22.77 -3.62 42.68
CA LEU A 503 -22.18 -3.55 44.02
C LEU A 503 -23.12 -2.74 44.92
#